data_AF-A0A359MVS1-F1
#
_entry.id   AF-A0A359MVS1-F1
#
_cell.length_a   1.000
_cell.length_b   1.000
_cell.length_c   1.000
_cell.angle_alpha   90.00
_cell.angle_beta   90.00
_cell.angle_gamma   90.00
#
_symmetry.space_group_name_H-M   'P 1'
#
loop_
_entity.id
_entity.type
_entity.pdbx_description
1 polymer ?
#
loop_
_entity_poly.entity_id
_entity_poly.type
_entity_poly.pdbx_seq_one_letter_code
_entity_poly.pdbx_strand_id
1 'polypeptide(L)'
;MGYQGPYICQACGNTFQSRAGGGFLFIEYRCVNCDAIKTVKSNRRVPSSEYTPPTAAEVGVCEQCGGELKSDLQPMCPACKSRDVKESGGRAVRYD
;
A
#
# COMPACT_ATOMS: atom_id res chain seq x y z
N MET A 1 -4.27 1.47 -10.16
CA MET A 1 -5.02 2.64 -9.67
C MET A 1 -4.90 2.64 -8.17
N GLY A 2 -4.32 3.70 -7.63
CA GLY A 2 -4.25 3.92 -6.19
C GLY A 2 -5.62 4.36 -5.67
N TYR A 3 -5.90 3.99 -4.43
CA TYR A 3 -7.11 4.33 -3.71
C TYR A 3 -6.69 5.05 -2.43
N GLN A 4 -7.23 6.24 -2.19
CA GLN A 4 -7.12 6.90 -0.89
C GLN A 4 -8.52 7.12 -0.33
N GLY A 5 -8.76 6.65 0.89
CA GLY A 5 -10.08 6.73 1.49
C GLY A 5 -10.11 6.34 2.97
N PRO A 6 -11.30 6.44 3.60
CA PRO A 6 -11.51 5.97 4.95
C PRO A 6 -11.56 4.43 5.00
N TYR A 7 -10.81 3.85 5.93
CA TYR A 7 -10.79 2.43 6.27
C TYR A 7 -11.30 2.22 7.69
N ILE A 8 -12.04 1.14 7.91
CA ILE A 8 -12.50 0.70 9.23
C ILE A 8 -11.74 -0.57 9.59
N CYS A 9 -11.00 -0.53 10.70
CA CYS A 9 -10.40 -1.73 11.27
C CYS A 9 -11.47 -2.65 11.82
N GLN A 10 -11.53 -3.89 11.33
CA GLN A 10 -12.46 -4.90 11.79
C GLN A 10 -12.05 -5.49 13.15
N ALA A 11 -10.76 -5.40 13.51
CA ALA A 11 -10.26 -5.91 14.79
C ALA A 11 -10.57 -4.99 15.99
N CYS A 12 -10.53 -3.66 15.80
CA CYS A 12 -10.75 -2.70 16.89
C CYS A 12 -11.88 -1.69 16.64
N GLY A 13 -12.50 -1.69 15.46
CA GLY A 13 -13.55 -0.75 15.07
C GLY A 13 -13.06 0.66 14.71
N ASN A 14 -11.76 0.94 14.81
CA ASN A 14 -11.24 2.28 14.57
C ASN A 14 -11.33 2.66 13.08
N THR A 15 -11.84 3.84 12.79
CA THR A 15 -11.92 4.39 11.43
C THR A 15 -10.77 5.36 11.20
N PHE A 16 -10.01 5.18 10.13
CA PHE A 16 -8.84 5.99 9.83
C PHE A 16 -8.68 6.19 8.32
N GLN A 17 -8.03 7.28 7.91
CA GLN A 17 -7.74 7.50 6.50
C GLN A 17 -6.44 6.81 6.11
N SER A 18 -6.46 6.08 5.00
CA SER A 18 -5.25 5.48 4.46
C SER A 18 -5.34 5.38 2.95
N ARG A 19 -4.27 4.88 2.32
CA ARG A 19 -4.21 4.64 0.88
C ARG A 19 -3.78 3.23 0.54
N ALA A 20 -4.38 2.59 -0.45
CA ALA A 20 -3.98 1.26 -0.88
C ALA A 20 -4.00 1.18 -2.40
N GLY A 21 -3.18 0.30 -2.94
CA GLY A 21 -3.02 0.16 -4.38
C GLY A 21 -2.02 1.16 -4.96
N GLY A 22 -1.31 0.72 -6.01
CA GLY A 22 -0.37 1.54 -6.76
C GLY A 22 -0.98 2.12 -8.03
N GLY A 23 -0.26 3.08 -8.60
CA GLY A 23 -0.54 3.67 -9.89
C GLY A 23 -0.04 2.86 -11.08
N PHE A 24 -0.15 3.45 -12.28
CA PHE A 24 0.53 2.92 -13.47
C PHE A 24 2.01 3.31 -13.50
N LEU A 25 2.36 4.44 -12.89
CA LEU A 25 3.73 4.98 -12.87
C LEU A 25 4.53 4.57 -11.64
N PHE A 26 3.87 4.03 -10.61
CA PHE A 26 4.50 3.66 -9.36
C PHE A 26 3.72 2.54 -8.66
N ILE A 27 4.44 1.66 -7.98
CA ILE A 27 3.87 0.67 -7.08
C ILE A 27 4.07 1.16 -5.66
N GLU A 28 3.00 1.16 -4.88
CA GLU A 28 3.05 1.43 -3.45
C GLU A 28 3.34 0.14 -2.70
N TYR A 29 4.43 0.13 -1.94
CA TYR A 29 4.80 -0.93 -1.01
C TYR A 29 4.58 -0.46 0.42
N ARG A 30 4.03 -1.32 1.27
CA ARG A 30 3.82 -1.08 2.70
C ARG A 30 4.69 -2.00 3.54
N CYS A 31 5.31 -1.44 4.57
CA CYS A 31 6.14 -2.21 5.47
C CYS A 31 5.31 -3.13 6.36
N VAL A 32 5.72 -4.39 6.53
CA VAL A 32 5.04 -5.36 7.42
C VAL A 32 5.00 -4.92 8.90
N ASN A 33 6.01 -4.16 9.35
CA ASN A 33 6.20 -3.85 10.77
C ASN A 33 5.66 -2.49 11.17
N CYS A 34 5.91 -1.46 10.35
CA CYS A 34 5.66 -0.06 10.71
C CYS A 34 4.66 0.65 9.79
N ASP A 35 4.05 -0.04 8.83
CA ASP A 35 3.09 0.51 7.85
C ASP A 35 3.63 1.63 6.95
N ALA A 36 4.92 1.94 7.04
CA ALA A 36 5.58 2.92 6.19
C ALA A 36 5.35 2.59 4.71
N ILE A 37 4.94 3.60 3.95
CA ILE A 37 4.62 3.47 2.53
C ILE A 37 5.84 3.92 1.73
N LYS A 38 6.33 3.04 0.86
CA LYS A 38 7.39 3.32 -0.10
C LYS A 38 6.84 3.20 -1.51
N THR A 39 6.98 4.27 -2.29
CA THR A 39 6.60 4.28 -3.71
C THR A 39 7.82 3.94 -4.54
N VAL A 40 7.74 2.85 -5.31
CA VAL A 40 8.78 2.46 -6.27
C VAL A 40 8.28 2.77 -7.68
N LYS A 41 9.12 3.41 -8.50
CA LYS A 41 8.76 3.70 -9.90
C LYS A 41 8.47 2.39 -10.63
N SER A 42 7.36 2.36 -11.34
CA SER A 42 6.92 1.22 -12.13
C SER A 42 6.81 1.67 -13.57
N ASN A 43 7.52 0.98 -14.47
CA ASN A 43 7.45 1.27 -15.90
C ASN A 43 6.27 0.54 -16.56
N ARG A 44 5.09 0.51 -15.92
CA ARG A 44 3.88 -0.17 -16.43
C ARG A 44 3.28 0.47 -17.70
N ARG A 45 3.97 1.46 -18.28
CA ARG A 45 3.73 1.94 -19.65
C ARG A 45 4.15 0.93 -20.71
N VAL A 46 4.99 -0.06 -20.37
CA VAL A 46 5.31 -1.16 -21.29
C VAL A 46 4.12 -2.14 -21.37
N PRO A 47 3.89 -2.78 -22.52
CA PRO A 47 2.88 -3.82 -22.64
C PRO A 47 3.10 -4.92 -21.59
N SER A 48 2.01 -5.54 -21.13
CA SER A 48 2.01 -6.51 -20.02
C SER A 48 3.02 -7.66 -20.17
N SER A 49 3.41 -7.97 -21.40
CA SER A 49 4.42 -8.99 -21.76
C SER A 49 5.85 -8.59 -21.42
N GLU A 50 6.15 -7.30 -21.34
CA GLU A 50 7.47 -6.74 -21.05
C GLU A 50 7.55 -6.14 -19.64
N TYR A 51 6.43 -6.16 -18.91
CA TYR A 51 6.37 -5.65 -17.56
C TYR A 51 7.07 -6.62 -16.60
N THR A 52 8.28 -6.26 -16.18
CA THR A 52 8.93 -6.86 -15.01
C THR A 52 8.51 -6.10 -13.76
N PRO A 53 7.81 -6.76 -12.80
CA PRO A 53 7.59 -6.14 -11.50
C PRO A 53 8.96 -5.89 -10.81
N PRO A 54 9.08 -4.81 -10.02
CA PRO A 54 10.30 -4.52 -9.29
C PRO A 54 10.73 -5.72 -8.45
N THR A 55 12.00 -6.08 -8.55
CA THR A 55 12.57 -7.16 -7.75
C THR A 55 12.64 -6.75 -6.27
N ALA A 56 12.65 -7.73 -5.36
CA ALA A 56 12.77 -7.46 -3.92
C ALA A 56 14.02 -6.63 -3.57
N ALA A 57 15.09 -6.73 -4.38
CA ALA A 57 16.29 -5.92 -4.25
C ALA A 57 16.06 -4.43 -4.59
N GLU A 58 15.25 -4.12 -5.61
CA GLU A 58 14.90 -2.74 -5.99
C GLU A 58 13.93 -2.10 -4.99
N VAL A 59 13.00 -2.90 -4.46
CA VAL A 59 12.11 -2.45 -3.38
C VAL A 59 12.92 -2.17 -2.11
N GLY A 60 13.86 -3.08 -1.80
CA GLY A 60 14.68 -3.04 -0.61
C GLY A 60 13.86 -3.24 0.67
N VAL A 61 14.41 -2.76 1.78
CA VAL A 61 13.76 -2.78 3.10
C VAL A 61 13.19 -1.42 3.47
N CYS A 62 12.34 -1.40 4.48
CA CYS A 62 11.82 -0.17 5.05
C CYS A 62 12.93 0.65 5.71
N GLU A 63 13.07 1.91 5.32
CA GLU A 63 14.09 2.83 5.86
C GLU A 63 13.84 3.20 7.33
N GLN A 64 12.60 3.06 7.82
CA GLN A 64 12.23 3.40 9.18
C GLN A 64 12.48 2.26 10.18
N CYS A 65 12.19 1.02 9.78
CA CYS A 65 12.17 -0.10 10.70
C CYS A 65 12.90 -1.36 10.20
N GLY A 66 13.53 -1.30 9.02
CA GLY A 66 14.23 -2.44 8.40
C GLY A 66 13.34 -3.61 7.98
N GLY A 67 12.02 -3.48 8.15
CA GLY A 67 11.06 -4.54 7.83
C GLY A 67 10.86 -4.73 6.33
N GLU A 68 10.35 -5.90 5.96
CA GLU A 68 10.00 -6.23 4.58
C GLU A 68 8.89 -5.31 4.04
N LEU A 69 8.92 -5.01 2.75
CA LEU A 69 8.00 -4.13 2.05
C LEU A 69 7.18 -4.96 1.06
N LYS A 70 5.85 -4.90 1.15
CA LYS A 70 4.93 -5.63 0.25
C LYS A 70 3.92 -4.69 -0.40
N SER A 71 3.66 -4.89 -1.68
CA SER A 71 2.74 -4.06 -2.46
C SER A 71 1.27 -4.42 -2.31
N ASP A 72 0.96 -5.69 -2.05
CA ASP A 72 -0.41 -6.20 -1.94
C ASP A 72 -0.93 -6.16 -0.50
N LEU A 73 -0.59 -5.11 0.23
CA LEU A 73 -0.70 -5.13 1.67
C LEU A 73 -1.69 -4.08 2.16
N GLN A 74 -2.71 -4.53 2.90
CA GLN A 74 -3.74 -3.65 3.45
C GLN A 74 -3.15 -2.68 4.49
N PRO A 75 -3.74 -1.49 4.63
CA PRO A 75 -3.25 -0.49 5.57
C PRO A 75 -3.34 -1.00 7.01
N MET A 76 -2.30 -0.72 7.79
CA MET A 76 -2.28 -1.06 9.21
C MET A 76 -3.12 -0.05 10.00
N CYS A 77 -3.95 -0.56 10.91
CA CYS A 77 -4.68 0.28 11.83
C CYS A 77 -3.71 0.98 12.80
N PRO A 78 -3.75 2.32 12.92
CA PRO A 78 -2.86 3.04 13.84
C PRO A 78 -3.16 2.76 15.32
N ALA A 79 -4.36 2.29 15.66
CA ALA A 79 -4.77 2.03 17.03
C ALA A 79 -4.30 0.66 17.54
N CYS A 80 -4.57 -0.40 16.77
CA CYS A 80 -4.33 -1.78 17.22
C CYS A 80 -3.27 -2.52 16.39
N LYS A 81 -2.67 -1.86 15.39
CA LYS A 81 -1.70 -2.44 14.44
C LYS A 81 -2.23 -3.65 13.64
N SER A 82 -3.54 -3.88 13.66
CA SER A 82 -4.15 -4.94 12.84
C SER A 82 -4.26 -4.47 11.40
N ARG A 83 -4.14 -5.42 10.47
CA ARG A 83 -4.30 -5.21 9.02
C ARG A 83 -5.64 -5.69 8.53
N ASP A 84 -6.49 -6.20 9.43
CA ASP A 84 -7.85 -6.58 9.12
C ASP A 84 -8.69 -5.29 9.05
N VAL A 85 -8.69 -4.67 7.88
CA VAL A 85 -9.31 -3.36 7.63
C VAL A 85 -10.16 -3.43 6.37
N LYS A 86 -11.31 -2.77 6.42
CA LYS A 86 -12.26 -2.74 5.32
C LYS A 86 -12.43 -1.31 4.82
N GLU A 87 -12.52 -1.14 3.51
CA GLU A 87 -12.85 0.13 2.89
C GLU A 87 -14.24 0.59 3.36
N SER A 88 -14.33 1.80 3.90
CA SER A 88 -15.58 2.30 4.50
C SER A 88 -16.57 2.84 3.46
N GLY A 89 -16.33 2.69 2.16
CA GLY A 89 -17.22 3.18 1.10
C GLY A 89 -17.42 4.70 1.05
N GLY A 90 -16.70 5.48 1.88
CA GLY A 90 -16.74 6.94 1.86
C GLY A 90 -16.11 7.53 0.59
N ARG A 91 -16.12 8.87 0.44
CA ARG A 91 -15.49 9.59 -0.68
C ARG A 91 -14.04 9.15 -0.87
N ALA A 92 -13.84 8.18 -1.74
CA ALA A 92 -12.54 7.66 -2.10
C ALA A 92 -12.01 8.40 -3.31
N VAL A 93 -10.77 8.84 -3.22
CA VAL A 93 -10.06 9.43 -4.34
C VAL A 93 -9.29 8.31 -5.02
N ARG A 94 -9.67 8.02 -6.27
CA ARG A 94 -8.88 7.14 -7.14
C ARG A 94 -7.86 8.00 -7.87
N TYR A 95 -6.62 7.55 -7.93
CA TYR A 95 -5.57 8.22 -8.68
C TYR A 95 -4.77 7.23 -9.53
N ASP A 96 -4.18 7.77 -10.59
CA ASP A 96 -3.36 7.05 -11.58
C ASP A 96 -1.87 7.04 -11.20
#